data_AF-A0A0K8RJW2-F1
#
_entry.id   AF-A0A0K8RJW2-F1
#
_cell.length_a   1.000
_cell.length_b   1.000
_cell.length_c   1.000
_cell.angle_alpha   90.00
_cell.angle_beta   90.00
_cell.angle_gamma   90.00
#
_symmetry.space_group_name_H-M   'P 1'
#
loop_
_entity.id
_entity.type
_entity.pdbx_description
1 polymer ?
#
loop_
_entity_poly.entity_id
_entity_poly.type
_entity_poly.pdbx_seq_one_letter_code
_entity_poly.pdbx_strand_id
1 'polypeptide(L)'
;MKTPVKMRSRGPLPEPEHLEFHLNDDLLNEIDLAKAEYLRLCDNIDILCEVFTGYGKGFMKQVRVHPEAYLQLALQLAYYRLHNKPAPYVTTNGRSTREFLPRANGNMPVMYVRDDGLCEVNG
;
A
#
# COMPACT_ATOMS: atom_id res chain seq x y z
N MET A 1 -1.25 44.63 -9.68
CA MET A 1 -2.60 44.12 -10.04
C MET A 1 -2.40 42.91 -10.95
N LYS A 2 -2.76 41.71 -10.51
CA LYS A 2 -2.65 40.49 -11.33
C LYS A 2 -3.89 40.39 -12.22
N THR A 3 -3.71 40.29 -13.53
CA THR A 3 -4.81 40.11 -14.49
C THR A 3 -5.53 38.79 -14.23
N PRO A 4 -6.87 38.73 -14.35
CA PRO A 4 -7.62 37.52 -14.09
C PRO A 4 -7.34 36.49 -15.20
N VAL A 5 -7.00 35.27 -14.79
CA VAL A 5 -6.81 34.13 -15.70
C VAL A 5 -8.16 33.79 -16.32
N LYS A 6 -8.28 33.96 -17.64
CA LYS A 6 -9.48 33.58 -18.40
C LYS A 6 -9.57 32.05 -18.41
N MET A 7 -10.46 31.47 -17.59
CA MET A 7 -10.79 30.05 -17.65
C MET A 7 -11.27 29.71 -19.06
N ARG A 8 -10.60 28.77 -19.72
CA ARG A 8 -11.08 28.19 -20.98
C ARG A 8 -12.39 27.48 -20.67
N SER A 9 -13.52 28.02 -21.16
CA SER A 9 -14.81 27.35 -21.11
C SER A 9 -14.69 26.04 -21.90
N ARG A 10 -14.64 24.90 -21.20
CA ARG A 10 -14.80 23.61 -21.85
C ARG A 10 -16.21 23.60 -22.45
N GLY A 11 -16.34 23.27 -23.74
CA GLY A 11 -17.65 23.11 -24.38
C GLY A 11 -18.50 22.08 -23.64
N PRO A 12 -19.81 22.01 -23.92
CA PRO A 12 -20.69 21.03 -23.27
C PRO A 12 -20.12 19.63 -23.45
N LEU A 13 -19.97 18.89 -22.34
CA LEU A 13 -19.51 17.51 -22.34
C LEU A 13 -20.59 16.62 -22.98
N PRO A 14 -20.22 15.56 -23.71
CA PRO A 14 -21.18 14.59 -24.20
C PRO A 14 -21.92 13.95 -23.03
N GLU A 15 -23.20 13.64 -23.24
CA GLU A 15 -24.01 12.96 -22.24
C GLU A 15 -23.47 11.53 -22.01
N PRO A 16 -23.44 11.04 -20.76
CA PRO A 16 -23.00 9.67 -20.47
C PRO A 16 -23.87 8.64 -21.18
N GLU A 17 -23.23 7.66 -21.83
CA GLU A 17 -23.92 6.53 -22.46
C GLU A 17 -24.16 5.42 -21.44
N HIS A 18 -25.38 4.88 -21.41
CA HIS A 18 -25.72 3.74 -20.56
C HIS A 18 -25.25 2.43 -21.22
N LEU A 19 -24.40 1.68 -20.52
CA LEU A 19 -23.98 0.37 -20.98
C LEU A 19 -24.98 -0.69 -20.48
N GLU A 20 -25.78 -1.22 -21.41
CA GLU A 20 -26.74 -2.29 -21.11
C GLU A 20 -26.04 -3.65 -21.09
N PHE A 21 -26.09 -4.33 -19.95
CA PHE A 21 -25.62 -5.70 -19.80
C PHE A 21 -26.80 -6.66 -19.86
N HIS A 22 -26.78 -7.59 -20.82
CA HIS A 22 -27.76 -8.68 -20.87
C HIS A 22 -27.27 -9.82 -19.97
N LEU A 23 -27.98 -10.03 -18.85
CA LEU A 23 -27.64 -11.05 -17.87
C LEU A 23 -28.54 -12.27 -18.06
N ASN A 24 -27.93 -13.45 -18.05
CA ASN A 24 -28.61 -14.75 -18.02
C ASN A 24 -28.74 -15.21 -16.57
N ASP A 25 -29.65 -16.16 -16.29
CA ASP A 25 -29.86 -16.69 -14.94
C ASP A 25 -28.57 -17.27 -14.30
N ASP A 26 -27.73 -17.93 -15.09
CA ASP A 26 -26.43 -18.43 -14.64
C ASP A 26 -25.47 -17.29 -14.25
N LEU A 27 -25.47 -16.18 -15.00
CA LEU A 27 -24.63 -15.01 -14.69
C LEU A 27 -25.12 -14.28 -13.45
N LEU A 28 -26.44 -14.23 -13.24
CA LEU A 28 -27.02 -13.67 -12.01
C LEU A 28 -26.59 -14.48 -10.78
N ASN A 29 -26.59 -15.81 -10.88
CA ASN A 29 -26.13 -16.68 -9.81
C ASN A 29 -24.62 -16.50 -9.52
N GLU A 30 -23.77 -16.39 -10.54
CA GLU A 30 -22.34 -16.11 -10.37
C GLU A 30 -22.08 -14.74 -9.70
N ILE A 31 -22.87 -13.72 -10.06
CA ILE A 31 -22.80 -12.39 -9.42
C ILE A 31 -23.14 -12.50 -7.93
N ASP A 32 -24.18 -13.26 -7.58
CA ASP A 32 -24.58 -13.45 -6.19
C ASP A 32 -23.52 -14.23 -5.39
N LEU A 33 -22.90 -15.26 -5.99
CA LEU A 33 -21.78 -15.98 -5.39
C LEU A 33 -20.57 -15.08 -5.16
N ALA A 34 -20.16 -14.32 -6.18
CA ALA A 34 -19.04 -13.39 -6.08
C ALA A 34 -19.28 -12.31 -5.01
N LYS A 35 -20.53 -11.83 -4.91
CA LYS A 35 -20.93 -10.87 -3.89
C LYS A 35 -20.86 -11.48 -2.48
N ALA A 36 -21.35 -12.70 -2.31
CA ALA A 36 -21.28 -13.40 -1.02
C ALA A 36 -19.83 -13.65 -0.59
N GLU A 37 -18.96 -14.05 -1.52
CA GLU A 37 -17.53 -14.23 -1.27
C GLU A 37 -16.86 -12.90 -0.90
N TYR A 38 -17.14 -11.83 -1.64
CA TYR A 38 -16.61 -10.50 -1.35
C TYR A 38 -16.99 -10.04 0.06
N LEU A 39 -18.26 -10.18 0.45
CA LEU A 39 -18.70 -9.81 1.79
C LEU A 39 -17.98 -10.63 2.87
N ARG A 40 -17.83 -11.94 2.66
CA ARG A 40 -17.07 -12.82 3.56
C ARG A 40 -15.60 -12.39 3.68
N LEU A 41 -14.99 -11.92 2.60
CA LEU A 41 -13.62 -11.41 2.61
C LEU A 41 -13.53 -10.08 3.36
N CYS A 42 -14.48 -9.17 3.14
CA CYS A 42 -14.55 -7.89 3.85
C CYS A 42 -14.68 -8.08 5.36
N ASP A 43 -15.49 -9.04 5.81
CA ASP A 43 -15.67 -9.32 7.24
C ASP A 43 -14.40 -9.85 7.93
N ASN A 44 -13.44 -10.39 7.17
CA ASN A 44 -12.18 -10.90 7.70
C ASN A 44 -11.03 -9.86 7.63
N ILE A 45 -11.31 -8.62 7.21
CA ILE A 45 -10.30 -7.56 7.05
C ILE A 45 -10.55 -6.47 8.07
N ASP A 46 -9.68 -6.37 9.07
CA ASP A 46 -9.64 -5.26 10.02
C ASP A 46 -8.62 -4.21 9.57
N ILE A 47 -9.08 -2.96 9.38
CA ILE A 47 -8.23 -1.82 8.99
C ILE A 47 -8.26 -0.79 10.11
N LEU A 48 -7.09 -0.52 10.69
CA LEU A 48 -6.87 0.60 11.61
C LEU A 48 -6.06 1.70 10.90
N CYS A 49 -6.67 2.87 10.70
CA CYS A 49 -6.02 4.04 10.11
C CYS A 49 -5.93 5.16 11.14
N GLU A 50 -4.77 5.30 11.77
CA GLU A 50 -4.53 6.31 12.80
C GLU A 50 -3.63 7.42 12.26
N VAL A 51 -4.05 8.66 12.47
CA VAL A 51 -3.25 9.85 12.12
C VAL A 51 -2.44 10.26 13.34
N PHE A 52 -1.15 9.93 13.31
CA PHE A 52 -0.24 10.31 14.38
C PHE A 52 0.07 11.82 14.34
N THR A 53 -0.38 12.58 15.35
CA THR A 53 -0.20 14.04 15.45
C THR A 53 0.91 14.48 16.41
N GLY A 54 1.54 13.55 17.12
CA GLY A 54 2.53 13.88 18.17
C GLY A 54 3.81 14.54 17.64
N TYR A 55 4.24 14.20 16.43
CA TYR A 55 5.35 14.85 15.74
C TYR A 55 5.26 14.60 14.22
N GLY A 56 5.85 15.51 13.45
CA GLY A 56 5.89 15.43 11.99
C GLY A 56 7.32 15.33 11.44
N LYS A 57 7.43 15.46 10.11
CA LYS A 57 8.71 15.44 9.39
C LYS A 57 9.73 16.47 9.91
N GLY A 58 9.26 17.55 10.55
CA GLY A 58 10.12 18.56 11.18
C GLY A 58 10.98 18.01 12.32
N PHE A 59 10.42 17.12 13.16
CA PHE A 59 11.16 16.45 14.24
C PHE A 59 12.19 15.48 13.67
N MET A 60 11.81 14.68 12.67
CA MET A 60 12.68 13.67 12.04
C MET A 60 13.93 14.31 11.41
N LYS A 61 13.82 15.54 10.88
CA LYS A 61 14.96 16.32 10.37
C LYS A 61 15.96 16.72 11.46
N GLN A 62 15.51 16.96 12.69
CA GLN A 62 16.38 17.35 13.80
C GLN A 62 17.24 16.17 14.29
N VAL A 63 16.66 14.98 14.32
CA VAL A 63 17.35 13.73 14.72
C VAL A 63 18.20 13.13 13.61
N ARG A 64 18.23 13.72 12.39
CA ARG A 64 18.98 13.22 11.22
C ARG A 64 18.66 11.76 10.84
N VAL A 65 17.45 11.30 11.14
CA VAL A 65 16.99 9.96 10.79
C VAL A 65 16.03 10.06 9.60
N HIS A 66 16.21 9.18 8.62
CA HIS A 66 15.29 9.09 7.49
C HIS A 66 13.88 8.66 8.01
N PRO A 67 12.81 9.39 7.65
CA PRO A 67 11.47 9.15 8.19
C PRO A 67 10.98 7.71 8.01
N GLU A 68 11.29 7.10 6.87
CA GLU A 68 10.93 5.70 6.58
C GLU A 68 11.64 4.72 7.51
N ALA A 69 12.94 4.94 7.75
CA ALA A 69 13.73 4.06 8.60
C ALA A 69 13.27 4.15 10.06
N TYR A 70 12.87 5.35 10.49
CA TYR A 70 12.28 5.56 11.80
C TYR A 70 10.96 4.78 11.96
N LEU A 71 10.07 4.85 10.96
CA LEU A 71 8.80 4.13 10.99
C LEU A 71 9.01 2.60 10.96
N GLN A 72 9.94 2.12 10.14
CA GLN A 72 10.27 0.70 10.03
C GLN A 72 10.79 0.13 11.36
N LEU A 73 11.65 0.86 12.07
CA LEU A 73 12.15 0.46 13.38
C LEU A 73 11.08 0.54 14.47
N ALA A 74 10.24 1.59 14.45
CA ALA A 74 9.13 1.73 15.38
C ALA A 74 8.13 0.58 15.25
N LEU A 75 7.82 0.15 14.01
CA LEU A 75 6.96 -0.99 13.74
C LEU A 75 7.56 -2.29 14.26
N GLN A 76 8.85 -2.53 13.99
CA GLN A 76 9.54 -3.73 14.47
C GLN A 76 9.56 -3.80 16.00
N LEU A 77 9.78 -2.66 16.67
CA LEU A 77 9.73 -2.57 18.13
C LEU A 77 8.31 -2.82 18.67
N ALA A 78 7.27 -2.27 18.05
CA ALA A 78 5.89 -2.49 18.45
C ALA A 78 5.50 -3.97 18.32
N TYR A 79 5.88 -4.62 17.22
CA TYR A 79 5.66 -6.04 17.01
C TYR A 79 6.40 -6.89 18.05
N TYR A 80 7.68 -6.59 18.29
CA TYR A 80 8.49 -7.30 19.28
C TYR A 80 7.88 -7.20 20.67
N ARG A 81 7.34 -6.04 21.05
CA ARG A 81 6.64 -5.86 22.34
C ARG A 81 5.35 -6.68 22.45
N LEU A 82 4.63 -6.86 21.33
CA LEU A 82 3.36 -7.58 21.32
C LEU A 82 3.55 -9.11 21.29
N HIS A 83 4.54 -9.60 20.55
CA HIS A 83 4.72 -11.03 20.26
C HIS A 83 6.00 -11.65 20.86
N ASN A 84 6.87 -10.86 21.48
CA ASN A 84 8.19 -11.26 22.03
C ASN A 84 9.07 -12.02 21.03
N LYS A 85 8.88 -11.77 19.73
CA LYS A 85 9.63 -12.37 18.62
C LYS A 85 9.88 -11.31 17.56
N PRO A 86 11.02 -11.37 16.84
CA PRO A 86 11.26 -10.49 15.71
C PRO A 86 10.22 -10.77 14.61
N ALA A 87 9.60 -9.72 14.08
CA ALA A 87 8.71 -9.87 12.93
C ALA A 87 9.56 -10.18 11.68
N PRO A 88 9.13 -11.13 10.82
CA PRO A 88 9.65 -11.19 9.46
C PRO A 88 9.24 -9.90 8.75
N TYR A 89 10.16 -8.95 8.60
CA TYR A 89 9.90 -7.73 7.86
C TYR A 89 10.10 -8.02 6.38
N VAL A 90 9.07 -7.80 5.57
CA VAL A 90 9.24 -7.64 4.12
C VAL A 90 9.39 -6.15 3.89
N THR A 91 10.53 -5.71 3.36
CA THR A 91 10.65 -4.34 2.86
C THR A 91 9.76 -4.20 1.63
N THR A 92 8.48 -3.89 1.84
CA THR A 92 7.55 -3.41 0.80
C THR A 92 7.81 -1.95 0.44
N ASN A 93 8.97 -1.41 0.84
CA ASN A 93 9.54 -0.26 0.19
C ASN A 93 9.74 -0.71 -1.24
N GLY A 94 8.93 -0.19 -2.18
CA GLY A 94 9.27 -0.19 -3.58
C GLY A 94 10.61 0.52 -3.72
N ARG A 95 11.72 -0.16 -3.44
CA ARG A 95 13.02 0.19 -3.99
C ARG A 95 12.76 0.15 -5.48
N SER A 96 12.57 1.34 -6.04
CA SER A 96 12.40 1.51 -7.47
C SER A 96 13.55 0.78 -8.14
N THR A 97 13.28 -0.38 -8.73
CA THR A 97 14.22 -1.14 -9.54
C THR A 97 14.44 -0.49 -10.90
N ARG A 98 14.09 0.79 -11.08
CA ARG A 98 14.44 1.56 -12.28
C ARG A 98 15.94 1.57 -12.59
N GLU A 99 16.79 1.18 -11.63
CA GLU A 99 18.24 1.04 -11.82
C GLU A 99 18.74 -0.42 -11.83
N PHE A 100 17.89 -1.40 -11.53
CA PHE A 100 18.25 -2.82 -11.52
C PHE A 100 17.39 -3.61 -12.50
N LEU A 101 18.02 -4.08 -13.58
CA LEU A 101 17.42 -5.05 -14.49
C LEU A 101 16.95 -6.28 -13.68
N PRO A 102 15.70 -6.75 -13.86
CA PRO A 102 15.24 -7.95 -13.20
C PRO A 102 16.11 -9.13 -13.67
N ARG A 103 16.66 -9.89 -12.70
CA ARG A 103 17.21 -11.22 -13.00
C ARG A 103 16.10 -12.04 -13.65
N ALA A 104 16.44 -12.80 -14.69
CA ALA A 104 15.55 -13.50 -15.61
C ALA A 104 14.52 -14.47 -14.96
N ASN A 105 14.59 -14.64 -13.65
CA ASN A 105 13.90 -15.65 -12.86
C ASN A 105 12.68 -15.09 -12.11
N GLY A 106 12.40 -13.78 -12.18
CA GLY A 106 11.21 -13.16 -11.58
C GLY A 106 11.19 -13.07 -10.05
N ASN A 107 12.14 -13.69 -9.35
CA ASN A 107 12.23 -13.59 -7.89
C ASN A 107 12.77 -12.24 -7.45
N MET A 108 11.93 -11.48 -6.75
CA MET A 108 12.36 -10.28 -6.01
C MET A 108 13.15 -10.71 -4.78
N PRO A 109 14.36 -10.16 -4.54
CA PRO A 109 15.13 -10.47 -3.35
C PRO A 109 14.40 -9.93 -2.12
N VAL A 110 14.05 -10.82 -1.19
CA VAL A 110 13.46 -10.45 0.09
C VAL A 110 14.57 -10.47 1.15
N MET A 111 14.68 -9.38 1.91
CA MET A 111 15.57 -9.28 3.05
C MET A 111 14.83 -9.76 4.30
N TYR A 112 15.43 -10.67 5.06
CA TYR A 112 14.94 -11.10 6.38
C TYR A 112 16.01 -10.81 7.43
N VAL A 113 15.61 -10.55 8.68
CA VAL A 113 16.54 -10.44 9.83
C VAL A 113 16.36 -11.72 10.59
N ARG A 114 17.47 -12.45 10.75
CA ARG A 114 17.55 -13.63 11.57
C ARG A 114 17.37 -13.29 13.06
N ASP A 115 17.11 -14.31 13.86
CA ASP A 115 16.99 -14.18 15.32
C ASP A 115 18.26 -13.64 16.01
N ASP A 116 19.41 -13.70 15.32
CA ASP A 116 20.70 -13.14 15.75
C ASP A 116 20.89 -11.65 15.38
N GLY A 117 19.89 -11.02 14.74
CA GLY A 117 19.92 -9.62 14.32
C GLY A 117 20.65 -9.38 13.00
N LEU A 118 21.15 -10.40 12.32
CA LEU A 118 21.81 -10.26 11.01
C LEU A 118 20.80 -10.28 9.87
N CYS A 119 20.93 -9.33 8.95
CA CYS A 119 20.15 -9.29 7.72
C CYS A 119 20.69 -10.32 6.72
N GLU A 120 19.81 -11.18 6.22
CA GLU A 120 20.06 -12.10 5.11
C GLU A 120 19.14 -11.77 3.93
N VAL A 121 19.64 -12.00 2.72
CA VAL A 121 18.88 -11.85 1.48
C VAL A 121 18.64 -13.24 0.92
N ASN A 122 17.39 -13.61 0.65
CA ASN A 122 17.15 -14.87 -0.07
C ASN A 122 17.79 -14.81 -1.45
N GLY A 123 18.55 -15.87 -1.78
CA GLY A 123 19.22 -16.08 -3.07
C GLY A 123 18.26 -16.41 -4.20
#